data_AF-A0A9D1DS36-F1
#
_entry.id   AF-A0A9D1DS36-F1
#
_cell.length_a   1.000
_cell.length_b   1.000
_cell.length_c   1.000
_cell.angle_alpha   90.00
_cell.angle_beta   90.00
_cell.angle_gamma   90.00
#
_symmetry.space_group_name_H-M   'P 1'
#
loop_
_entity.id
_entity.type
_entity.pdbx_description
1 polymer ?
#
loop_
_entity_poly.entity_id
_entity_poly.type
_entity_poly.pdbx_seq_one_letter_code
_entity_poly.pdbx_strand_id
1 'polypeptide(L)'
;MGRILQKFRRQDSGSAVIEACIVVPLFLFFVLTMYGLITVFLAQNIIGHTLLQSSQSLALDAYATEQFTTPQGIGSVESGIRDFFLDLTGSSADDPHFSNSERWYDRKHGATSEDWAEAAEARFLGYFSGGDRAAADAILKSLRVTGGVDGLDFSGSKLEGNDLYIRVSYQVEYFFNPFGLAEFSTTQQAYARMWGASVQE
;
A
#
# COMPACT_ATOMS: atom_id res chain seq x y z
N MET A 1 -11.43 11.99 -71.16
CA MET A 1 -11.72 12.19 -69.71
C MET A 1 -11.26 11.04 -68.80
N GLY A 2 -11.27 9.77 -69.22
CA GLY A 2 -10.97 8.63 -68.32
C GLY A 2 -9.54 8.55 -67.72
N ARG A 3 -8.51 9.07 -68.40
CA ARG A 3 -7.11 9.01 -67.90
C ARG A 3 -6.80 9.94 -66.73
N ILE A 4 -7.56 11.03 -66.55
CA ILE A 4 -7.35 11.99 -65.45
C ILE A 4 -7.96 11.44 -64.15
N LEU A 5 -9.14 10.83 -64.22
CA LEU A 5 -9.79 10.15 -63.10
C LEU A 5 -8.99 8.94 -62.59
N GLN A 6 -8.31 8.21 -63.48
CA GLN A 6 -7.46 7.07 -63.09
C GLN A 6 -6.17 7.52 -62.37
N LYS A 7 -5.72 8.77 -62.59
CA LYS A 7 -4.53 9.34 -61.94
C LYS A 7 -4.83 9.77 -60.50
N PHE A 8 -6.02 10.33 -60.23
CA PHE A 8 -6.49 10.64 -58.88
C PHE A 8 -6.70 9.37 -58.02
N ARG A 9 -7.33 8.34 -58.59
CA ARG A 9 -7.57 7.06 -57.88
C ARG A 9 -6.28 6.32 -57.46
N ARG A 10 -5.13 6.63 -58.07
CA ARG A 10 -3.82 6.08 -57.71
C ARG A 10 -3.15 6.86 -56.57
N GLN A 11 -3.57 8.10 -56.32
CA GLN A 11 -3.00 9.00 -55.32
C GLN A 11 -3.62 8.72 -53.94
N ASP A 12 -4.89 8.34 -53.90
CA ASP A 12 -5.61 7.96 -52.67
C ASP A 12 -5.02 6.70 -51.98
N SER A 13 -4.46 5.77 -52.76
CA SER A 13 -3.91 4.52 -52.23
C SER A 13 -2.63 4.71 -51.40
N GLY A 14 -1.83 5.74 -51.69
CA GLY A 14 -0.62 6.05 -50.92
C GLY A 14 -0.93 6.83 -49.63
N SER A 15 -1.95 7.69 -49.66
CA SER A 15 -2.42 8.43 -48.48
C SER A 15 -2.93 7.51 -47.39
N ALA A 16 -3.69 6.47 -47.75
CA ALA A 16 -4.23 5.51 -46.80
C ALA A 16 -3.14 4.76 -46.01
N VAL A 17 -1.98 4.49 -46.64
CA VAL A 17 -0.83 3.85 -45.98
C VAL A 17 -0.16 4.83 -45.01
N ILE A 18 0.02 6.10 -45.41
CA ILE A 18 0.62 7.12 -44.54
C ILE A 18 -0.26 7.40 -43.32
N GLU A 19 -1.57 7.48 -43.52
CA GLU A 19 -2.54 7.64 -42.43
C GLU A 19 -2.47 6.47 -41.45
N ALA A 20 -2.44 5.22 -41.96
CA ALA A 20 -2.26 4.04 -41.11
C ALA A 20 -0.90 4.03 -40.37
N CYS A 21 0.18 4.46 -41.02
CA CYS A 21 1.51 4.56 -40.43
C CYS A 21 1.60 5.59 -39.29
N ILE A 22 0.70 6.58 -39.24
CA ILE A 22 0.64 7.56 -38.16
C ILE A 22 -0.34 7.11 -37.06
N VAL A 23 -1.49 6.57 -37.47
CA VAL A 23 -2.56 6.16 -36.54
C VAL A 23 -2.12 4.99 -35.66
N VAL A 24 -1.41 3.99 -36.21
CA VAL A 24 -1.01 2.80 -35.44
C VAL A 24 -0.02 3.13 -34.31
N PRO A 25 1.10 3.85 -34.55
CA PRO A 25 2.01 4.24 -33.47
C PRO A 25 1.35 5.15 -32.43
N LEU A 26 0.48 6.07 -32.85
CA LEU A 26 -0.24 6.95 -31.94
C LEU A 26 -1.20 6.15 -31.05
N PHE A 27 -1.93 5.19 -31.62
CA PHE A 27 -2.78 4.29 -30.87
C PHE A 27 -1.98 3.41 -29.90
N LEU A 28 -0.83 2.88 -30.30
CA LEU A 28 0.05 2.14 -29.41
C LEU A 28 0.55 3.01 -28.26
N PHE A 29 1.01 4.23 -28.54
CA PHE A 29 1.42 5.18 -27.51
C PHE A 29 0.28 5.46 -26.51
N PHE A 30 -0.95 5.62 -27.01
CA PHE A 30 -2.13 5.80 -26.18
C PHE A 30 -2.39 4.58 -25.28
N VAL A 31 -2.39 3.36 -25.84
CA VAL A 31 -2.61 2.13 -25.06
C VAL A 31 -1.51 1.93 -24.01
N LEU A 32 -0.25 2.19 -24.34
CA LEU A 32 0.87 2.07 -23.41
C LEU A 32 0.78 3.12 -22.28
N THR A 33 0.37 4.35 -22.61
CA THR A 33 0.13 5.40 -21.62
C THR A 33 -1.02 5.02 -20.69
N MET A 34 -2.12 4.50 -21.24
CA MET A 34 -3.27 4.04 -20.47
C MET A 34 -2.88 2.87 -19.55
N TYR A 35 -2.09 1.92 -20.03
CA TYR A 35 -1.55 0.82 -19.22
C TYR A 35 -0.69 1.34 -18.06
N GLY A 36 0.18 2.33 -18.33
CA GLY A 36 0.97 3.00 -17.30
C GLY A 36 0.08 3.62 -16.23
N LEU A 37 -0.93 4.42 -16.63
CA LEU A 37 -1.87 5.04 -15.70
C LEU A 37 -2.61 4.00 -14.84
N ILE A 38 -3.13 2.93 -15.45
CA ILE A 38 -3.82 1.85 -14.72
C ILE A 38 -2.89 1.24 -13.66
N THR A 39 -1.63 0.97 -14.00
CA THR A 39 -0.64 0.40 -13.07
C THR A 39 -0.42 1.31 -11.86
N VAL A 40 -0.29 2.62 -12.09
CA VAL A 40 -0.15 3.61 -11.01
C VAL A 40 -1.38 3.66 -10.12
N PHE A 41 -2.59 3.68 -10.70
CA PHE A 41 -3.83 3.67 -9.94
C PHE A 41 -4.00 2.38 -9.12
N LEU A 42 -3.63 1.23 -9.69
CA LEU A 42 -3.63 -0.04 -8.96
C LEU A 42 -2.65 -0.02 -7.78
N ALA A 43 -1.43 0.48 -8.00
CA ALA A 43 -0.43 0.60 -6.94
C ALA A 43 -0.97 1.46 -5.79
N GLN A 44 -1.48 2.65 -6.11
CA GLN A 44 -2.03 3.57 -5.13
C GLN A 44 -3.25 3.01 -4.38
N ASN A 45 -4.11 2.25 -5.07
CA ASN A 45 -5.32 1.70 -4.46
C ASN A 45 -5.00 0.52 -3.52
N ILE A 46 -4.19 -0.45 -3.97
CA ILE A 46 -3.83 -1.61 -3.16
C ILE A 46 -3.06 -1.15 -1.91
N ILE A 47 -2.02 -0.32 -2.08
CA ILE A 47 -1.25 0.21 -0.95
C ILE A 47 -2.15 1.03 -0.03
N GLY A 48 -3.01 1.88 -0.57
CA GLY A 48 -3.92 2.72 0.21
C GLY A 48 -4.92 1.90 1.05
N HIS A 49 -5.50 0.85 0.48
CA HIS A 49 -6.41 -0.05 1.19
C HIS A 49 -5.69 -0.80 2.31
N THR A 50 -4.53 -1.38 2.04
CA THR A 50 -3.72 -2.07 3.05
C THR A 50 -3.27 -1.11 4.16
N LEU A 51 -2.91 0.12 3.82
CA LEU A 51 -2.54 1.16 4.78
C LEU A 51 -3.71 1.51 5.71
N LEU A 52 -4.94 1.61 5.18
CA LEU A 52 -6.13 1.84 6.00
C LEU A 52 -6.44 0.65 6.91
N GLN A 53 -6.36 -0.58 6.41
CA GLN A 53 -6.59 -1.79 7.20
C GLN A 53 -5.57 -1.93 8.33
N SER A 54 -4.28 -1.75 8.03
CA SER A 54 -3.21 -1.80 9.02
C SER A 54 -3.37 -0.70 10.08
N SER A 55 -3.73 0.52 9.68
CA SER A 55 -4.01 1.64 10.59
C SER A 55 -5.15 1.37 11.57
N GLN A 56 -6.29 0.89 11.07
CA GLN A 56 -7.42 0.53 11.92
C GLN A 56 -7.08 -0.61 12.86
N SER A 57 -6.34 -1.60 12.36
CA SER A 57 -5.97 -2.77 13.12
C SER A 57 -4.99 -2.43 14.26
N LEU A 58 -4.00 -1.56 14.02
CA LEU A 58 -3.10 -1.06 15.05
C LEU A 58 -3.84 -0.23 16.12
N ALA A 59 -4.79 0.62 15.70
CA ALA A 59 -5.59 1.40 16.63
C ALA A 59 -6.49 0.53 17.53
N LEU A 60 -7.02 -0.56 16.98
CA LEU A 60 -7.82 -1.56 17.71
C LEU A 60 -6.95 -2.42 18.64
N ASP A 61 -5.78 -2.83 18.18
CA ASP A 61 -4.81 -3.61 18.96
C ASP A 61 -4.35 -2.89 20.23
N ALA A 62 -4.20 -1.56 20.15
CA ALA A 62 -3.88 -0.74 21.31
C ALA A 62 -4.93 -0.85 22.42
N TYR A 63 -6.22 -0.87 22.06
CA TYR A 63 -7.34 -1.04 23.00
C TYR A 63 -7.34 -2.41 23.66
N ALA A 64 -7.20 -3.46 22.85
CA ALA A 64 -7.09 -4.83 23.35
C ALA A 64 -5.97 -4.93 24.39
N THR A 65 -4.77 -4.46 24.03
CA THR A 65 -3.60 -4.56 24.90
C THR A 65 -3.79 -3.85 26.25
N GLU A 66 -4.43 -2.68 26.30
CA GLU A 66 -4.71 -1.98 27.56
C GLU A 66 -5.73 -2.71 28.44
N GLN A 67 -6.83 -3.18 27.85
CA GLN A 67 -7.85 -3.93 28.59
C GLN A 67 -7.28 -5.24 29.16
N PHE A 68 -6.30 -5.86 28.49
CA PHE A 68 -5.73 -7.15 28.87
C PHE A 68 -4.50 -7.07 29.79
N THR A 69 -3.83 -5.92 29.92
CA THR A 69 -2.64 -5.74 30.79
C THR A 69 -2.96 -5.18 32.17
N THR A 70 -4.22 -4.82 32.44
CA THR A 70 -4.64 -4.31 33.76
C THR A 70 -4.76 -5.46 34.78
N PRO A 71 -4.06 -5.45 35.94
CA PRO A 71 -3.98 -6.60 36.87
C PRO A 71 -5.25 -6.91 37.69
N GLN A 72 -6.40 -6.28 37.41
CA GLN A 72 -7.61 -6.43 38.21
C GLN A 72 -8.56 -7.40 37.51
N GLY A 73 -8.37 -8.69 37.81
CA GLY A 73 -9.16 -9.75 37.23
C GLY A 73 -10.64 -9.67 37.59
N ILE A 74 -11.50 -10.06 36.64
CA ILE A 74 -12.83 -10.67 36.81
C ILE A 74 -13.17 -11.46 35.52
N GLY A 75 -13.23 -12.79 35.63
CA GLY A 75 -14.21 -13.63 34.89
C GLY A 75 -13.84 -14.19 33.50
N SER A 76 -14.43 -15.36 33.20
CA SER A 76 -14.41 -16.08 31.91
C SER A 76 -14.94 -15.28 30.70
N VAL A 77 -15.55 -14.12 30.94
CA VAL A 77 -16.13 -13.24 29.92
C VAL A 77 -15.05 -12.43 29.20
N GLU A 78 -14.01 -11.96 29.90
CA GLU A 78 -12.89 -11.22 29.27
C GLU A 78 -12.05 -12.12 28.38
N SER A 79 -11.86 -13.39 28.75
CA SER A 79 -11.22 -14.39 27.87
C SER A 79 -12.05 -14.68 26.63
N GLY A 80 -13.39 -14.69 26.72
CA GLY A 80 -14.26 -14.87 25.56
C GLY A 80 -14.29 -13.67 24.63
N ILE A 81 -14.22 -12.45 25.17
CA ILE A 81 -14.06 -11.22 24.39
C ILE A 81 -12.67 -11.17 23.75
N ARG A 82 -11.63 -11.63 24.44
CA ARG A 82 -10.29 -11.80 23.88
C ARG A 82 -10.31 -12.75 22.70
N ASP A 83 -10.81 -13.98 22.87
CA ASP A 83 -10.82 -14.97 21.80
C ASP A 83 -11.68 -14.51 20.60
N PHE A 84 -12.80 -13.81 20.84
CA PHE A 84 -13.59 -13.18 19.78
C PHE A 84 -12.88 -12.00 19.08
N PHE A 85 -12.19 -11.15 19.84
CA PHE A 85 -11.44 -10.02 19.27
C PHE A 85 -10.23 -10.51 18.48
N LEU A 86 -9.52 -11.51 18.99
CA LEU A 86 -8.42 -12.18 18.31
C LEU A 86 -8.91 -12.89 17.04
N ASP A 87 -10.06 -13.57 17.09
CA ASP A 87 -10.71 -14.18 15.90
C ASP A 87 -11.14 -13.11 14.86
N LEU A 88 -11.72 -12.00 15.31
CA LEU A 88 -12.18 -10.91 14.44
C LEU A 88 -11.03 -10.11 13.82
N THR A 89 -9.94 -9.91 14.56
CA THR A 89 -8.80 -9.08 14.12
C THR A 89 -7.67 -9.88 13.48
N GLY A 90 -7.80 -11.22 13.42
CA GLY A 90 -6.84 -12.10 12.77
C GLY A 90 -5.59 -12.38 13.61
N SER A 91 -5.73 -12.50 14.93
CA SER A 91 -4.66 -13.00 15.79
C SER A 91 -4.54 -14.52 15.63
N SER A 92 -3.61 -14.93 14.80
CA SER A 92 -3.06 -16.28 14.85
C SER A 92 -2.08 -16.29 16.03
N ALA A 93 -2.31 -17.16 17.00
CA ALA A 93 -1.44 -17.38 18.16
C ALA A 93 0.01 -17.84 17.79
N ASP A 94 0.38 -17.80 16.50
CA ASP A 94 1.63 -18.25 15.90
C ASP A 94 2.21 -17.28 14.83
N ASP A 95 1.59 -16.11 14.56
CA ASP A 95 2.08 -15.18 13.51
C ASP A 95 2.69 -13.90 14.10
N PRO A 96 4.00 -13.64 13.93
CA PRO A 96 4.70 -12.47 14.49
C PRO A 96 4.25 -11.12 13.89
N HIS A 97 3.39 -11.12 12.87
CA HIS A 97 2.91 -9.90 12.21
C HIS A 97 1.59 -9.34 12.79
N PHE A 98 0.97 -10.05 13.75
CA PHE A 98 -0.29 -9.65 14.38
C PHE A 98 -0.17 -9.56 15.92
N SER A 99 -1.18 -8.96 16.55
CA SER A 99 -1.22 -8.53 17.96
C SER A 99 -0.46 -9.45 18.93
N ASN A 100 0.66 -8.97 19.46
CA ASN A 100 1.32 -9.59 20.61
C ASN A 100 0.88 -8.85 21.89
N SER A 101 1.02 -9.49 23.05
CA SER A 101 0.78 -8.89 24.37
C SER A 101 1.71 -7.70 24.71
N GLU A 102 2.61 -7.33 23.79
CA GLU A 102 3.56 -6.25 23.94
C GLU A 102 2.97 -4.92 23.45
N ARG A 103 3.07 -3.89 24.29
CA ARG A 103 2.64 -2.52 23.95
C ARG A 103 3.61 -1.91 22.94
N TRP A 104 3.35 -2.10 21.65
CA TRP A 104 4.16 -1.55 20.56
C TRP A 104 4.26 0.00 20.60
N TYR A 105 3.26 0.66 21.20
CA TYR A 105 3.17 2.11 21.36
C TYR A 105 3.77 2.65 22.68
N ASP A 106 4.05 1.79 23.66
CA ASP A 106 4.57 2.18 24.99
C ASP A 106 5.48 1.07 25.55
N ARG A 107 6.68 0.96 24.95
CA ARG A 107 7.71 0.01 25.39
C ARG A 107 8.26 0.45 26.77
N LYS A 108 8.78 -0.51 27.55
CA LYS A 108 9.30 -0.29 28.93
C LYS A 108 10.39 0.82 29.05
N HIS A 109 11.02 1.21 27.94
CA HIS A 109 12.03 2.27 27.87
C HIS A 109 11.57 3.53 27.11
N GLY A 110 10.27 3.64 26.82
CA GLY A 110 9.70 4.63 25.90
C GLY A 110 9.74 4.12 24.46
N ALA A 111 8.59 4.10 23.78
CA ALA A 111 8.56 3.81 22.36
C ALA A 111 9.04 5.03 21.56
N THR A 112 9.85 4.77 20.54
CA THR A 112 10.41 5.75 19.61
C THR A 112 9.64 5.76 18.29
N SER A 113 9.90 6.75 17.44
CA SER A 113 9.35 6.79 16.08
C SER A 113 9.76 5.58 15.23
N GLU A 114 10.92 4.98 15.51
CA GLU A 114 11.40 3.78 14.83
C GLU A 114 10.53 2.56 15.21
N ASP A 115 10.14 2.45 16.48
CA ASP A 115 9.27 1.37 16.96
C ASP A 115 7.87 1.45 16.33
N TRP A 116 7.34 2.67 16.16
CA TRP A 116 6.05 2.89 15.50
C TRP A 116 6.11 2.59 14.00
N ALA A 117 7.23 2.94 13.34
CA ALA A 117 7.46 2.61 11.94
C ALA A 117 7.60 1.09 11.74
N GLU A 118 8.29 0.40 12.64
CA GLU A 118 8.41 -1.06 12.64
C GLU A 118 7.03 -1.73 12.80
N ALA A 119 6.23 -1.29 13.77
CA ALA A 119 4.88 -1.79 13.98
C ALA A 119 3.97 -1.54 12.76
N ALA A 120 4.10 -0.37 12.13
CA ALA A 120 3.39 -0.03 10.90
C ALA A 120 3.81 -0.93 9.72
N GLU A 121 5.11 -1.14 9.49
CA GLU A 121 5.62 -2.02 8.42
C GLU A 121 5.14 -3.45 8.64
N ALA A 122 5.30 -3.99 9.86
CA ALA A 122 4.90 -5.35 10.19
C ALA A 122 3.39 -5.57 9.95
N ARG A 123 2.54 -4.64 10.41
CA ARG A 123 1.09 -4.76 10.21
C ARG A 123 0.71 -4.57 8.74
N PHE A 124 1.37 -3.65 8.04
CA PHE A 124 1.15 -3.45 6.61
C PHE A 124 1.45 -4.74 5.83
N LEU A 125 2.62 -5.36 6.05
CA LEU A 125 3.00 -6.62 5.39
C LEU A 125 2.05 -7.77 5.73
N GLY A 126 1.59 -7.83 6.98
CA GLY A 126 0.55 -8.74 7.44
C GLY A 126 -0.72 -8.66 6.59
N TYR A 127 -1.29 -7.47 6.39
CA TYR A 127 -2.49 -7.28 5.55
C TYR A 127 -2.20 -7.32 4.04
N PHE A 128 -0.98 -6.98 3.61
CA PHE A 128 -0.63 -6.93 2.19
C PHE A 128 -0.50 -8.31 1.56
N SER A 129 0.08 -9.26 2.32
CA SER A 129 0.52 -10.55 1.80
C SER A 129 0.30 -11.72 2.76
N GLY A 130 -0.34 -11.50 3.91
CA GLY A 130 -0.38 -12.48 5.00
C GLY A 130 0.99 -12.66 5.67
N GLY A 131 1.84 -11.64 5.67
CA GLY A 131 3.20 -11.70 6.23
C GLY A 131 4.27 -12.30 5.29
N ASP A 132 3.90 -12.85 4.14
CA ASP A 132 4.86 -13.37 3.16
C ASP A 132 5.58 -12.24 2.41
N ARG A 133 6.78 -11.89 2.90
CA ARG A 133 7.64 -10.85 2.30
C ARG A 133 7.98 -11.13 0.83
N ALA A 134 8.11 -12.38 0.41
CA ALA A 134 8.42 -12.72 -0.98
C ALA A 134 7.20 -12.50 -1.89
N ALA A 135 6.00 -12.86 -1.41
CA ALA A 135 4.75 -12.55 -2.11
C ALA A 135 4.49 -11.05 -2.19
N ALA A 136 4.72 -10.32 -1.08
CA ALA A 136 4.62 -8.86 -1.05
C ALA A 136 5.56 -8.21 -2.07
N ASP A 137 6.82 -8.65 -2.10
CA ASP A 137 7.83 -8.15 -3.04
C ASP A 137 7.43 -8.40 -4.50
N ALA A 138 6.91 -9.58 -4.80
CA ALA A 138 6.42 -9.92 -6.15
C ALA A 138 5.26 -9.01 -6.58
N ILE A 139 4.28 -8.76 -5.70
CA ILE A 139 3.15 -7.87 -5.97
C ILE A 139 3.64 -6.43 -6.16
N LEU A 140 4.47 -5.90 -5.27
CA LEU A 140 5.00 -4.53 -5.34
C LEU A 140 5.82 -4.30 -6.62
N LYS A 141 6.66 -5.26 -7.01
CA LYS A 141 7.41 -5.21 -8.27
C LYS A 141 6.48 -5.25 -9.49
N SER A 142 5.40 -6.04 -9.44
CA SER A 142 4.40 -6.06 -10.53
C SER A 142 3.67 -4.71 -10.68
N LEU A 143 3.52 -3.98 -9.57
CA LEU A 143 2.98 -2.63 -9.50
C LEU A 143 4.01 -1.54 -9.83
N ARG A 144 5.23 -1.93 -10.21
CA ARG A 144 6.35 -1.05 -10.52
C ARG A 144 6.85 -0.20 -9.34
N VAL A 145 6.65 -0.68 -8.12
CA VAL A 145 7.29 -0.08 -6.93
C VAL A 145 8.77 -0.45 -6.95
N THR A 146 9.62 0.58 -6.95
CA THR A 146 11.09 0.44 -6.97
C THR A 146 11.55 -0.14 -5.64
N GLY A 147 12.40 -1.17 -5.66
CA GLY A 147 12.88 -1.82 -4.43
C GLY A 147 11.88 -2.79 -3.78
N GLY A 148 10.67 -2.93 -4.31
CA GLY A 148 9.67 -3.85 -3.77
C GLY A 148 9.33 -3.52 -2.31
N VAL A 149 9.43 -4.51 -1.42
CA VAL A 149 9.20 -4.29 0.03
C VAL A 149 10.24 -3.34 0.63
N ASP A 150 11.51 -3.51 0.28
CA ASP A 150 12.61 -2.69 0.81
C ASP A 150 12.56 -1.23 0.30
N GLY A 151 11.70 -0.95 -0.68
CA GLY A 151 11.43 0.40 -1.19
C GLY A 151 10.28 1.14 -0.50
N LEU A 152 9.60 0.49 0.46
CA LEU A 152 8.57 1.12 1.29
C LEU A 152 9.22 1.77 2.51
N ASP A 153 9.01 3.06 2.68
CA ASP A 153 9.51 3.83 3.82
C ASP A 153 8.36 4.21 4.76
N PHE A 154 8.42 3.71 6.00
CA PHE A 154 7.45 3.97 7.07
C PHE A 154 7.94 4.99 8.11
N SER A 155 9.14 5.53 7.96
CA SER A 155 9.81 6.39 8.94
C SER A 155 9.04 7.68 9.28
N GLY A 156 8.15 8.11 8.39
CA GLY A 156 7.24 9.24 8.63
C GLY A 156 6.00 8.93 9.47
N SER A 157 5.86 7.69 9.96
CA SER A 157 4.77 7.29 10.86
C SER A 157 4.97 7.90 12.24
N LYS A 158 3.89 8.39 12.84
CA LYS A 158 3.95 9.12 14.11
C LYS A 158 2.74 8.84 14.99
N LEU A 159 2.94 9.00 16.30
CA LEU A 159 1.91 8.91 17.30
C LEU A 159 1.88 10.22 18.09
N GLU A 160 0.74 10.92 18.06
CA GLU A 160 0.55 12.18 18.77
C GLU A 160 -0.59 11.99 19.79
N GLY A 161 -0.24 11.79 21.06
CA GLY A 161 -1.20 11.44 22.11
C GLY A 161 -1.89 10.10 21.84
N ASN A 162 -3.14 10.15 21.35
CA ASN A 162 -3.93 8.97 20.97
C ASN A 162 -4.09 8.83 19.45
N ASP A 163 -3.55 9.76 18.68
CA ASP A 163 -3.79 9.85 17.25
C ASP A 163 -2.61 9.23 16.48
N LEU A 164 -2.87 8.09 15.83
CA LEU A 164 -1.91 7.31 15.07
C LEU A 164 -1.95 7.74 13.60
N TYR A 165 -0.78 8.14 13.09
CA TYR A 165 -0.56 8.46 11.69
C TYR A 165 0.40 7.43 11.09
N ILE A 166 -0.08 6.63 10.15
CA ILE A 166 0.77 5.71 9.40
C ILE A 166 1.04 6.32 8.04
N ARG A 167 2.31 6.53 7.73
CA ARG A 167 2.75 7.09 6.44
C ARG A 167 3.62 6.07 5.73
N VAL A 168 3.34 5.85 4.45
CA VAL A 168 4.18 5.05 3.56
C VAL A 168 4.64 5.90 2.38
N SER A 169 5.95 5.98 2.19
CA SER A 169 6.59 6.68 1.09
C SER A 169 7.27 5.65 0.18
N TYR A 170 7.07 5.76 -1.14
CA TYR A 170 7.61 4.80 -2.11
C TYR A 170 7.77 5.44 -3.48
N GLN A 171 8.64 4.85 -4.31
CA GLN A 171 8.86 5.29 -5.68
C GLN A 171 8.23 4.32 -6.68
N VAL A 172 7.51 4.86 -7.66
CA VAL A 172 6.93 4.06 -8.74
C VAL A 172 7.65 4.40 -10.04
N GLU A 173 8.10 3.36 -10.73
CA GLU A 173 8.71 3.48 -12.05
C GLU A 173 7.62 3.52 -13.14
N TYR A 174 7.71 4.48 -14.06
CA TYR A 174 6.80 4.52 -15.19
C TYR A 174 7.03 3.33 -16.13
N PHE A 175 5.95 2.70 -16.60
CA PHE A 175 6.03 1.50 -17.46
C PHE A 175 6.87 1.72 -18.73
N PHE A 176 6.81 2.91 -19.32
CA PHE A 176 7.57 3.28 -20.51
C PHE A 176 8.64 4.32 -20.17
N ASN A 177 9.82 3.84 -19.76
CA ASN A 177 10.93 4.67 -19.32
C ASN A 177 12.14 4.57 -20.27
N PRO A 178 12.05 5.02 -21.56
CA PRO A 178 13.09 4.81 -22.55
C PRO A 178 14.44 5.47 -22.23
N PHE A 179 14.49 6.35 -21.22
CA PHE A 179 15.71 7.09 -20.82
C PHE A 179 16.02 7.03 -19.32
N GLY A 180 15.30 6.23 -18.53
CA GLY A 180 15.54 6.17 -17.07
C GLY A 180 15.12 7.44 -16.30
N LEU A 181 14.23 8.27 -16.86
CA LEU A 181 13.94 9.63 -16.40
C LEU A 181 12.62 9.78 -15.62
N ALA A 182 11.78 8.75 -15.54
CA ALA A 182 10.43 8.86 -14.99
C ALA A 182 10.17 7.89 -13.83
N GLU A 183 10.89 8.10 -12.72
CA GLU A 183 10.42 7.66 -11.40
C GLU A 183 9.61 8.80 -10.77
N PHE A 184 8.53 8.47 -10.08
CA PHE A 184 7.79 9.46 -9.30
C PHE A 184 7.60 8.97 -7.86
N SER A 185 7.93 9.86 -6.93
CA SER A 185 7.74 9.64 -5.50
C SER A 185 6.27 9.80 -5.13
N THR A 186 5.70 8.79 -4.50
CA THR A 186 4.35 8.83 -3.92
C THR A 186 4.45 8.72 -2.41
N THR A 187 3.58 9.42 -1.70
CA THR A 187 3.42 9.27 -0.26
C THR A 187 1.94 9.18 0.05
N GLN A 188 1.58 8.18 0.85
CA GLN A 188 0.22 7.98 1.33
C GLN A 188 0.23 7.97 2.85
N GLN A 189 -0.86 8.46 3.44
CA GLN A 189 -1.01 8.54 4.88
C GLN A 189 -2.41 8.12 5.29
N ALA A 190 -2.49 7.25 6.29
CA ALA A 190 -3.72 6.91 6.99
C ALA A 190 -3.69 7.49 8.41
N TYR A 191 -4.89 7.76 8.92
CA TYR A 191 -5.11 8.28 10.26
C TYR A 191 -6.10 7.37 10.98
N ALA A 192 -5.77 7.00 12.22
CA ALA A 192 -6.68 6.34 13.13
C ALA A 192 -6.47 6.86 14.55
N ARG A 193 -7.55 6.95 15.32
CA ARG A 193 -7.48 7.23 16.75
C ARG A 193 -7.42 5.92 17.51
N MET A 194 -6.40 5.75 18.35
CA MET A 194 -6.30 4.66 19.31
C MET A 194 -7.33 4.82 20.42
N TRP A 195 -7.87 3.70 20.90
CA TRP A 195 -8.84 3.67 21.98
C TRP A 195 -8.19 3.05 23.21
N GLY A 196 -8.42 3.62 24.39
CA GLY A 196 -7.90 3.08 25.66
C GLY A 196 -6.40 3.28 25.91
N ALA A 197 -5.59 3.36 24.86
CA ALA A 197 -4.15 3.65 24.94
C ALA A 197 -3.88 5.14 24.73
N SER A 198 -3.08 5.73 25.62
CA SER A 198 -2.53 7.08 25.48
C SER A 198 -1.05 7.04 25.78
N VAL A 199 -0.23 7.55 24.87
CA VAL A 199 1.19 7.78 25.18
C VAL A 199 1.25 8.92 26.20
N GLN A 200 1.92 8.70 27.34
CA GLN A 200 2.23 9.79 28.27
C GLN A 200 3.25 10.72 27.60
N GLU A 201 2.89 11.99 27.43
CA GLU A 201 3.80 13.05 26.96
C GLU A 201 5.00 13.25 27.90
#